data_AF-A0A8S4R087-F1
#
_entry.id   AF-A0A8S4R087-F1
#
_cell.length_a   1.000
_cell.length_b   1.000
_cell.length_c   1.000
_cell.angle_alpha   90.00
_cell.angle_beta   90.00
_cell.angle_gamma   90.00
#
_symmetry.space_group_name_H-M   'P 1'
#
loop_
_entity.id
_entity.type
_entity.pdbx_description
1 polymer ?
#
loop_
_entity_poly.entity_id
_entity_poly.type
_entity_poly.pdbx_seq_one_letter_code
_entity_poly.pdbx_strand_id
1 'polypeptide(L)'
;EFNEYQQEELLKWISQGPRVSVYAGSMPMSATVMLATRNPVVTHPHYEDTNARLRAYTVYKMYGKFTPQHYYEEMNRLKATHLIVETKYCYGKSGRGCTFEYIWDIDTPALKSNPKLCHVLLTEPVEHFYQVFRNEQYAVFRIHDYGVQ
;
A
#
# COMPACT_ATOMS: atom_id res chain seq x y z
N GLU A 1 2.46 19.47 20.13
CA GLU A 1 1.23 18.78 19.70
C GLU A 1 1.46 18.31 18.26
N PHE A 2 1.49 16.99 18.02
CA PHE A 2 1.64 16.45 16.67
C PHE A 2 0.25 16.33 16.07
N ASN A 3 -0.09 17.22 15.14
CA ASN A 3 -1.39 17.21 14.48
C ASN A 3 -1.17 16.84 13.01
N GLU A 4 -1.09 15.55 12.72
CA GLU A 4 -0.97 15.04 11.35
C GLU A 4 -2.38 14.97 10.73
N TYR A 5 -2.91 16.14 10.36
CA TYR A 5 -4.28 16.30 9.85
C TYR A 5 -4.64 15.31 8.75
N GLN A 6 -3.72 15.08 7.81
CA GLN A 6 -3.91 14.17 6.68
C GLN A 6 -4.06 12.72 7.12
N GLN A 7 -3.36 12.32 8.19
CA GLN A 7 -3.52 10.98 8.75
C GLN A 7 -4.83 10.86 9.52
N GLU A 8 -5.21 11.88 10.30
CA GLU A 8 -6.50 11.87 11.01
C GLU A 8 -7.70 11.79 10.06
N GLU A 9 -7.65 12.54 8.95
CA GLU A 9 -8.67 12.50 7.91
C GLU A 9 -8.81 11.08 7.32
N LEU A 10 -7.69 10.44 6.97
CA LEU A 10 -7.67 9.06 6.50
C LEU A 10 -8.29 8.10 7.53
N LEU A 11 -7.92 8.21 8.81
CA LEU A 11 -8.42 7.31 9.85
C LEU A 11 -9.92 7.52 10.13
N LYS A 12 -10.40 8.76 10.07
CA LYS A 12 -11.83 9.08 10.15
C LYS A 12 -12.59 8.45 8.98
N TRP A 13 -12.07 8.57 7.77
CA TRP A 13 -12.65 7.93 6.58
C TRP A 13 -12.70 6.40 6.72
N ILE A 14 -11.58 5.76 7.13
CA ILE A 14 -11.53 4.31 7.38
C ILE A 14 -12.55 3.88 8.45
N SER A 15 -12.68 4.65 9.53
CA SER A 15 -13.60 4.32 10.65
C SER A 15 -15.08 4.41 10.27
N GLN A 16 -15.41 5.20 9.24
CA GLN A 16 -16.77 5.30 8.70
C GLN A 16 -17.08 4.21 7.67
N GLY A 17 -16.05 3.51 7.16
CA GLY A 17 -16.17 2.45 6.18
C GLY A 17 -16.64 1.09 6.76
N PRO A 18 -16.81 0.07 5.90
CA PRO A 18 -17.22 -1.26 6.33
C PRO A 18 -16.15 -1.94 7.19
N ARG A 19 -16.55 -2.53 8.33
CA ARG A 19 -15.66 -3.24 9.28
C ARG A 19 -15.01 -4.52 8.74
N VAL A 20 -15.46 -5.01 7.59
CA VAL A 20 -14.92 -6.21 6.93
C VAL A 20 -13.77 -5.88 5.96
N SER A 21 -13.28 -4.64 5.99
CA SER A 21 -12.21 -4.18 5.11
C SER A 21 -10.83 -4.58 5.65
N VAL A 22 -10.01 -5.21 4.81
CA VAL A 22 -8.65 -5.64 5.13
C VAL A 22 -7.67 -4.69 4.44
N TYR A 23 -6.92 -3.93 5.23
CA TYR A 23 -6.02 -2.88 4.72
C TYR A 23 -4.59 -3.37 4.56
N ALA A 24 -4.03 -3.19 3.36
CA ALA A 24 -2.61 -3.32 3.06
C ALA A 24 -1.98 -1.94 3.00
N GLY A 25 -0.93 -1.72 3.78
CA GLY A 25 -0.16 -0.48 3.78
C GLY A 25 1.22 -0.69 4.38
N SER A 26 1.99 0.40 4.50
CA SER A 26 3.25 0.33 5.24
C SER A 26 3.02 -0.13 6.67
N MET A 27 4.03 -0.73 7.28
CA MET A 27 3.90 -1.25 8.63
C MET A 27 3.49 -0.17 9.66
N PRO A 28 4.06 1.05 9.67
CA PRO A 28 3.57 2.12 10.54
C PRO A 28 2.09 2.44 10.30
N MET A 29 1.67 2.50 9.03
CA MET A 29 0.29 2.82 8.68
C MET A 29 -0.69 1.72 9.11
N SER A 30 -0.33 0.46 8.86
CA SER A 30 -1.13 -0.69 9.27
C SER A 30 -1.25 -0.80 10.79
N ALA A 31 -0.19 -0.51 11.55
CA ALA A 31 -0.29 -0.42 13.01
C ALA A 31 -1.28 0.66 13.45
N THR A 32 -1.21 1.86 12.86
CA THR A 32 -2.15 2.95 13.16
C THR A 32 -3.59 2.60 12.80
N VAL A 33 -3.83 2.03 11.62
CA VAL A 33 -5.18 1.59 11.18
C VAL A 33 -5.75 0.56 12.14
N MET A 34 -4.96 -0.45 12.52
CA MET A 34 -5.41 -1.50 13.45
C MET A 34 -5.78 -0.91 14.81
N LEU A 35 -4.94 -0.05 15.38
CA LEU A 35 -5.16 0.52 16.71
C LEU A 35 -6.31 1.54 16.74
N ALA A 36 -6.41 2.41 15.74
CA ALA A 36 -7.39 3.48 15.72
C ALA A 36 -8.78 3.01 15.26
N THR A 37 -8.84 2.07 14.32
CA THR A 37 -10.09 1.72 13.62
C THR A 37 -10.56 0.29 13.86
N ARG A 38 -9.69 -0.56 14.44
CA ARG A 38 -9.92 -2.01 14.65
C ARG A 38 -10.21 -2.79 13.37
N ASN A 39 -9.86 -2.24 12.21
CA ASN A 39 -9.92 -2.99 10.95
C ASN A 39 -8.75 -3.99 10.85
N PRO A 40 -8.97 -5.17 10.25
CA PRO A 40 -7.90 -6.10 9.93
C PRO A 40 -6.84 -5.47 9.00
N VAL A 41 -5.58 -5.83 9.21
CA VAL A 41 -4.45 -5.37 8.40
C VAL A 41 -3.60 -6.52 7.90
N VAL A 42 -3.02 -6.37 6.71
CA VAL A 42 -2.19 -7.40 6.07
C VAL A 42 -0.79 -7.44 6.67
N THR A 43 -0.19 -6.28 6.89
CA THR A 43 1.16 -6.16 7.44
C THR A 43 1.09 -6.09 8.96
N HIS A 44 1.79 -7.02 9.64
CA HIS A 44 1.87 -7.08 11.09
C HIS A 44 3.31 -6.79 11.53
N PRO A 45 3.57 -6.00 12.58
CA PRO A 45 4.92 -5.64 13.03
C PRO A 45 5.73 -6.76 13.69
N HIS A 46 5.40 -8.03 13.41
CA HIS A 46 6.15 -9.19 13.92
C HIS A 46 7.27 -9.55 12.97
N TYR A 47 8.39 -8.85 13.08
CA TYR A 47 9.56 -9.06 12.21
C TYR A 47 10.23 -10.42 12.36
N GLU A 48 10.01 -11.14 13.46
CA GLU A 48 10.61 -12.46 13.69
C GLU A 48 9.89 -13.59 12.94
N ASP A 49 8.61 -13.38 12.60
CA ASP A 49 7.82 -14.37 11.88
C ASP A 49 8.06 -14.29 10.36
N THR A 50 8.40 -15.43 9.75
CA THR A 50 8.75 -15.49 8.32
C THR A 50 7.55 -15.13 7.45
N ASN A 51 6.35 -15.56 7.84
CA ASN A 51 5.13 -15.26 7.07
C ASN A 51 4.77 -13.77 7.15
N ALA A 52 4.89 -13.15 8.33
CA ALA A 52 4.66 -11.73 8.52
C ALA A 52 5.64 -10.89 7.68
N ARG A 53 6.91 -11.27 7.63
CA ARG A 53 7.92 -10.63 6.76
C ARG A 53 7.55 -10.77 5.28
N LEU A 54 7.15 -11.95 4.83
CA LEU A 54 6.76 -12.17 3.43
C LEU A 54 5.54 -11.33 3.05
N ARG A 55 4.54 -11.26 3.92
CA ARG A 55 3.35 -10.40 3.72
C ARG A 55 3.74 -8.93 3.61
N ALA A 56 4.60 -8.45 4.51
CA ALA A 56 5.13 -7.09 4.44
C ALA A 56 5.86 -6.87 3.11
N TYR A 57 6.82 -7.73 2.76
CA TYR A 57 7.54 -7.66 1.49
C TYR A 57 6.60 -7.56 0.29
N THR A 58 5.58 -8.41 0.24
CA THR A 58 4.56 -8.40 -0.82
C THR A 58 3.80 -7.09 -0.88
N VAL A 59 3.41 -6.49 0.24
CA VAL A 59 2.75 -5.16 0.25
C VAL A 59 3.72 -4.05 -0.17
N TYR A 60 4.99 -4.10 0.23
CA TYR A 60 5.99 -3.10 -0.16
C TYR A 60 6.34 -3.15 -1.65
N LYS A 61 5.97 -4.22 -2.39
CA LYS A 61 6.10 -4.28 -3.87
C LYS A 61 5.40 -3.12 -4.58
N MET A 62 4.41 -2.46 -3.95
CA MET A 62 3.79 -1.24 -4.51
C MET A 62 4.79 -0.13 -4.81
N TYR A 63 5.90 -0.05 -4.07
CA TYR A 63 6.96 0.95 -4.29
C TYR A 63 8.06 0.48 -5.24
N GLY A 64 7.94 -0.75 -5.77
CA GLY A 64 8.80 -1.29 -6.79
C GLY A 64 8.28 -1.02 -8.21
N LYS A 65 8.78 -1.79 -9.16
CA LYS A 65 8.50 -1.65 -10.61
C LYS A 65 7.78 -2.87 -11.19
N PHE A 66 6.89 -3.47 -10.38
CA PHE A 66 6.07 -4.61 -10.76
C PHE A 66 4.87 -4.17 -11.61
N THR A 67 4.36 -5.08 -12.45
CA THR A 67 3.13 -4.81 -13.21
C THR A 67 1.91 -4.79 -12.28
N PRO A 68 0.88 -3.98 -12.58
CA PRO A 68 -0.33 -3.95 -11.75
C PRO A 68 -1.03 -5.31 -11.63
N GLN A 69 -1.09 -6.07 -12.72
CA GLN A 69 -1.68 -7.40 -12.74
C GLN A 69 -1.00 -8.36 -11.76
N HIS A 70 0.33 -8.43 -11.77
CA HIS A 70 1.07 -9.29 -10.83
C HIS A 70 0.84 -8.84 -9.38
N TYR A 71 0.82 -7.53 -9.13
CA TYR A 71 0.57 -7.02 -7.79
C TYR A 71 -0.86 -7.29 -7.31
N TYR A 72 -1.84 -7.22 -8.22
CA TYR A 72 -3.23 -7.59 -7.94
C TYR A 72 -3.37 -9.03 -7.47
N GLU A 73 -2.78 -9.98 -8.19
CA GLU A 73 -2.80 -11.41 -7.82
C GLU A 73 -2.21 -11.66 -6.43
N GLU A 74 -1.11 -10.97 -6.11
CA GLU A 74 -0.47 -11.02 -4.81
C GLU A 74 -1.37 -10.44 -3.70
N MET A 75 -2.03 -9.31 -3.94
CA MET A 75 -2.98 -8.72 -3.00
C MET A 75 -4.20 -9.63 -2.77
N ASN A 76 -4.69 -10.27 -3.83
CA ASN A 76 -5.81 -11.22 -3.74
C ASN A 76 -5.43 -12.45 -2.91
N ARG A 77 -4.23 -13.01 -3.09
CA ARG A 77 -3.69 -14.09 -2.23
C ARG A 77 -3.63 -13.69 -0.75
N LEU A 78 -3.31 -12.42 -0.48
CA LEU A 78 -3.29 -11.87 0.87
C LEU A 78 -4.67 -11.46 1.41
N LYS A 79 -5.72 -11.62 0.60
CA LYS A 79 -7.10 -11.20 0.91
C LYS A 79 -7.19 -9.72 1.29
N ALA A 80 -6.32 -8.89 0.74
CA ALA A 80 -6.37 -7.45 0.92
C ALA A 80 -7.56 -6.89 0.15
N THR A 81 -8.39 -6.05 0.78
CA THR A 81 -9.51 -5.38 0.11
C THR A 81 -9.22 -3.91 -0.17
N HIS A 82 -8.27 -3.31 0.56
CA HIS A 82 -7.86 -1.93 0.36
C HIS A 82 -6.35 -1.81 0.40
N LEU A 83 -5.79 -1.01 -0.51
CA LEU A 83 -4.38 -0.64 -0.55
C LEU A 83 -4.24 0.84 -0.16
N ILE A 84 -3.39 1.12 0.82
CA ILE A 84 -3.02 2.49 1.22
C ILE A 84 -1.65 2.81 0.63
N VAL A 85 -1.61 3.82 -0.25
CA VAL A 85 -0.39 4.32 -0.88
C VAL A 85 -0.01 5.67 -0.24
N GLU A 86 1.19 5.73 0.34
CA GLU A 86 1.74 6.96 0.91
C GLU A 86 2.59 7.73 -0.13
N THR A 87 2.23 8.98 -0.40
CA THR A 87 2.91 9.87 -1.37
C THR A 87 4.39 10.02 -1.05
N LYS A 88 4.74 10.15 0.24
CA LYS A 88 6.14 10.31 0.69
C LYS A 88 7.04 9.14 0.32
N TYR A 89 6.51 7.92 0.24
CA TYR A 89 7.30 6.74 -0.14
C TYR A 89 7.35 6.55 -1.65
N CYS A 90 6.30 6.97 -2.37
CA CYS A 90 6.27 6.88 -3.83
C CYS A 90 7.17 7.93 -4.51
N TYR A 91 7.09 9.18 -4.06
CA TYR A 91 7.81 10.32 -4.66
C TYR A 91 8.99 10.81 -3.81
N GLY A 92 9.18 10.23 -2.62
CA GLY A 92 10.26 10.62 -1.71
C GLY A 92 11.63 10.49 -2.36
N LYS A 93 12.43 11.54 -2.18
CA LYS A 93 13.83 11.56 -2.62
C LYS A 93 14.74 11.45 -1.41
N SER A 94 15.82 10.68 -1.55
CA SER A 94 16.88 10.61 -0.54
C SER A 94 18.19 11.05 -1.18
N GLY A 95 18.88 11.99 -0.54
CA GLY A 95 20.17 12.52 -1.03
C GLY A 95 21.29 11.48 -1.10
N ARG A 96 21.12 10.31 -0.47
CA ARG A 96 22.09 9.20 -0.47
C ARG A 96 21.60 7.94 -1.19
N GLY A 97 20.51 8.03 -1.96
CA GLY A 97 19.94 6.86 -2.63
C GLY A 97 19.20 5.89 -1.71
N CYS A 98 18.90 6.24 -0.45
CA CYS A 98 18.11 5.39 0.45
C CYS A 98 16.61 5.55 0.18
N THR A 99 16.12 5.13 -0.98
CA THR A 99 14.69 5.12 -1.35
C THR A 99 14.18 3.69 -1.55
N PHE A 100 12.87 3.47 -1.46
CA PHE A 100 12.28 2.17 -1.79
C PHE A 100 12.59 1.75 -3.23
N GLU A 101 12.59 2.70 -4.17
CA GLU A 101 13.00 2.44 -5.55
C GLU A 101 14.40 1.85 -5.62
N TYR A 102 15.37 2.42 -4.91
CA TYR A 102 16.75 1.91 -4.94
C TYR A 102 16.85 0.49 -4.38
N ILE A 103 16.12 0.20 -3.31
CA ILE A 103 16.05 -1.16 -2.74
C ILE A 103 15.48 -2.14 -3.79
N TRP A 104 14.37 -1.78 -4.44
CA TRP A 104 13.73 -2.63 -5.45
C TRP A 104 14.56 -2.79 -6.73
N ASP A 105 15.33 -1.77 -7.12
CA ASP A 105 16.27 -1.84 -8.25
C ASP A 105 17.42 -2.82 -7.99
N ILE A 106 17.81 -3.03 -6.72
CA ILE A 106 18.80 -4.04 -6.31
C ILE A 106 18.16 -5.42 -6.19
N ASP A 107 16.98 -5.50 -5.57
CA ASP A 107 16.29 -6.77 -5.29
C ASP A 107 15.71 -7.41 -6.57
N THR A 108 15.24 -6.58 -7.51
CA THR A 108 14.59 -7.02 -8.75
C THR A 108 15.14 -6.28 -9.98
N PRO A 109 16.44 -6.47 -10.32
CA PRO A 109 17.11 -5.70 -11.36
C PRO A 109 16.48 -5.87 -12.76
N ALA A 110 15.86 -7.03 -13.03
CA ALA A 110 15.16 -7.30 -14.28
C ALA A 110 13.95 -6.37 -14.52
N LEU A 111 13.39 -5.77 -13.46
CA LEU A 111 12.23 -4.88 -13.54
C LEU A 111 12.61 -3.40 -13.59
N LYS A 112 13.91 -3.07 -13.59
CA LYS A 112 14.40 -1.70 -13.44
C LYS A 112 13.91 -0.73 -14.51
N SER A 113 13.61 -1.24 -15.72
CA SER A 113 13.09 -0.46 -16.85
C SER A 113 11.59 -0.16 -16.76
N ASN A 114 10.85 -0.86 -15.90
CA ASN A 114 9.41 -0.65 -15.76
C ASN A 114 9.11 0.64 -14.97
N PRO A 115 7.92 1.24 -15.17
CA PRO A 115 7.48 2.36 -14.34
C PRO A 115 7.27 1.91 -12.90
N LYS A 116 7.40 2.85 -11.95
CA LYS A 116 7.07 2.60 -10.54
C LYS A 116 5.58 2.29 -10.41
N LEU A 117 5.23 1.21 -9.75
CA LEU A 117 3.84 0.78 -9.61
C LEU A 117 3.00 1.83 -8.86
N CYS A 118 3.50 2.36 -7.74
CA CYS A 118 2.81 3.42 -7.00
C CYS A 118 2.56 4.67 -7.86
N HIS A 119 3.44 4.98 -8.83
CA HIS A 119 3.25 6.11 -9.73
C HIS A 119 2.08 5.84 -10.66
N VAL A 120 2.09 4.68 -11.33
CA VAL A 120 1.01 4.23 -12.23
C VAL A 120 -0.34 4.27 -11.50
N LEU A 121 -0.41 3.72 -10.27
CA LEU A 121 -1.63 3.75 -9.46
C LEU A 121 -2.13 5.18 -9.16
N LEU A 122 -1.23 6.13 -8.91
CA LEU A 122 -1.59 7.51 -8.53
C LEU A 122 -1.89 8.44 -9.71
N THR A 123 -1.51 8.06 -10.93
CA THR A 123 -1.64 8.90 -12.13
C THR A 123 -2.65 8.39 -13.15
N GLU A 124 -2.91 7.09 -13.19
CA GLU A 124 -3.71 6.46 -14.24
C GLU A 124 -4.77 5.53 -13.63
N PRO A 125 -5.94 5.35 -14.29
CA PRO A 125 -6.87 4.28 -13.94
C PRO A 125 -6.21 2.92 -14.18
N VAL A 126 -6.23 2.06 -13.16
CA VAL A 126 -5.64 0.72 -13.22
C VAL A 126 -6.72 -0.32 -12.95
N GLU A 127 -6.78 -1.35 -13.80
CA GLU A 127 -7.71 -2.47 -13.59
C GLU A 127 -7.55 -3.06 -12.18
N HIS A 128 -8.67 -3.42 -11.56
CA HIS A 128 -8.76 -3.95 -10.20
C HIS A 128 -8.39 -2.99 -9.04
N PHE A 129 -7.84 -1.81 -9.31
CA PHE A 129 -7.48 -0.82 -8.29
C PHE A 129 -8.30 0.46 -8.46
N TYR A 130 -9.36 0.61 -7.67
CA TYR A 130 -10.26 1.76 -7.74
C TYR A 130 -9.95 2.76 -6.63
N GLN A 131 -9.49 3.95 -6.98
CA GLN A 131 -9.23 4.99 -5.97
C GLN A 131 -10.55 5.40 -5.29
N VAL A 132 -10.64 5.23 -3.97
CA VAL A 132 -11.83 5.53 -3.14
C VAL A 132 -11.59 6.63 -2.12
N PHE A 133 -10.33 6.99 -1.87
CA PHE A 133 -9.93 8.11 -1.02
C PHE A 133 -8.63 8.71 -1.53
N ARG A 134 -8.48 10.03 -1.40
CA ARG A 134 -7.21 10.73 -1.64
C ARG A 134 -7.15 12.04 -0.87
N ASN A 135 -6.00 12.28 -0.24
CA ASN A 135 -5.58 13.60 0.22
C ASN A 135 -4.11 13.84 -0.19
N GLU A 136 -3.47 14.86 0.39
CA GLU A 136 -2.10 15.23 0.01
C GLU A 136 -1.06 14.13 0.27
N GLN A 137 -1.26 13.31 1.31
CA GLN A 137 -0.27 12.33 1.76
C GLN A 137 -0.65 10.88 1.46
N TYR A 138 -1.95 10.59 1.30
CA TYR A 138 -2.47 9.24 1.21
C TYR A 138 -3.45 9.10 0.04
N ALA A 139 -3.40 7.96 -0.62
CA ALA A 139 -4.46 7.48 -1.50
C ALA A 139 -4.87 6.07 -1.06
N VAL A 140 -6.16 5.76 -1.12
CA VAL A 140 -6.68 4.41 -0.85
C VAL A 140 -7.34 3.86 -2.11
N PHE A 141 -6.94 2.66 -2.49
CA PHE A 141 -7.51 1.92 -3.60
C PHE A 141 -8.29 0.73 -3.07
N ARG A 142 -9.55 0.60 -3.51
CA ARG A 142 -10.37 -0.59 -3.31
C ARG A 142 -9.95 -1.65 -4.31
N ILE A 143 -9.68 -2.86 -3.84
CA ILE A 143 -9.22 -3.99 -4.65
C ILE A 143 -10.41 -4.88 -4.97
N HIS A 144 -10.75 -5.04 -6.25
CA HIS A 144 -11.90 -5.85 -6.69
C HIS A 144 -11.59 -6.73 -7.90
N ASP A 145 -12.09 -7.96 -7.85
CA ASP A 145 -12.27 -8.80 -9.04
C ASP A 145 -13.43 -8.25 -9.88
N TYR A 146 -13.25 -8.18 -11.20
CA TYR A 146 -14.34 -7.96 -12.16
C TYR A 146 -15.37 -9.11 -12.18
N GLY A 147 -15.18 -10.17 -11.38
CA GLY A 147 -16.00 -11.37 -11.34
C GLY A 147 -17.21 -11.34 -10.38
N VAL A 148 -17.50 -10.23 -9.70
CA VAL A 148 -18.70 -10.11 -8.85
C VAL A 148 -19.49 -8.86 -9.25
N GLN A 149 -20.26 -9.00 -10.31
CA GLN A 149 -21.47 -8.21 -10.58
C GLN A 149 -22.68 -8.93 -10.01
#